data_AF-A0A0Q6VQ23-F1
#
_entry.id   AF-A0A0Q6VQ23-F1
#
_cell.length_a   1.000
_cell.length_b   1.000
_cell.length_c   1.000
_cell.angle_alpha   90.00
_cell.angle_beta   90.00
_cell.angle_gamma   90.00
#
_symmetry.space_group_name_H-M   'P 1'
#
loop_
_entity.id
_entity.type
_entity.pdbx_description
1 polymer ?
#
loop_
_entity_poly.entity_id
_entity_poly.type
_entity_poly.pdbx_seq_one_letter_code
_entity_poly.pdbx_strand_id
1 'polypeptide(L)'
;MNIDTVVDKEYMGKCFRELAAAPVSALKGVSAADAKALAKAFNVSTVRELAELDFVKWAQAITILADHEQETPAQIAKETLLDEAVEMTFPASDPISVDAGITRIEVAPEMVDAHSDHQHAGKVEQSTEEGAAKETAAAH
;
A
#
# COMPACT_ATOMS: atom_id res chain seq x y z
N MET A 1 2.26 -0.03 40.12
CA MET A 1 2.73 0.67 38.90
C MET A 1 4.03 1.36 39.26
N ASN A 2 5.11 1.17 38.49
CA ASN A 2 6.39 1.83 38.75
C ASN A 2 6.40 3.20 38.04
N ILE A 3 6.20 4.28 38.79
CA ILE A 3 6.16 5.65 38.24
C ILE A 3 7.55 6.23 38.00
N ASP A 4 8.59 5.63 38.58
CA ASP A 4 9.97 6.12 38.50
C ASP A 4 10.55 6.08 37.07
N THR A 5 9.88 5.35 36.16
CA THR A 5 10.27 5.33 34.75
C THR A 5 9.78 6.54 33.95
N VAL A 6 8.74 7.23 34.43
CA VAL A 6 8.07 8.33 33.69
C VAL A 6 8.31 9.72 34.28
N VAL A 7 8.73 9.81 35.55
CA VAL A 7 9.08 11.08 36.19
C VAL A 7 10.60 11.25 36.31
N ASP A 8 11.05 12.49 36.40
CA ASP A 8 12.46 12.80 36.66
C ASP A 8 12.88 12.34 38.06
N LYS A 9 14.19 12.12 38.24
CA LYS A 9 14.77 11.63 39.50
C LYS A 9 14.40 12.50 40.70
N GLU A 10 14.25 13.81 40.50
CA GLU A 10 13.88 14.77 41.55
C GLU A 10 12.42 14.63 42.04
N TYR A 11 11.59 13.92 41.29
CA TYR A 11 10.15 13.74 41.57
C TYR A 11 9.78 12.29 41.91
N MET A 12 10.76 11.39 41.97
CA MET A 12 10.55 10.00 42.41
C MET A 12 10.04 9.95 43.86
N GLY A 13 9.11 9.04 44.13
CA GLY A 13 8.54 8.85 45.47
C GLY A 13 7.50 9.88 45.92
N LYS A 14 7.18 10.90 45.12
CA LYS A 14 6.08 11.84 45.41
C LYS A 14 4.71 11.20 45.18
N CYS A 15 3.68 11.74 45.84
CA CYS A 15 2.33 11.26 45.62
C CYS A 15 1.76 11.77 44.28
N PHE A 16 0.78 11.07 43.70
CA PHE A 16 0.15 11.47 42.44
C PHE A 16 -0.44 12.89 42.46
N ARG A 17 -0.92 13.33 43.63
CA ARG A 17 -1.48 14.67 43.81
C ARG A 17 -0.40 15.76 43.64
N GLU A 18 0.78 15.52 44.18
CA GLU A 18 1.95 16.39 44.03
C GLU A 18 2.51 16.34 42.62
N LEU A 19 2.59 15.16 42.00
CA LEU A 19 3.06 15.01 40.62
C LEU A 19 2.14 15.73 39.63
N ALA A 20 0.83 15.71 39.84
CA ALA A 20 -0.11 16.45 39.01
C ALA A 20 0.07 17.97 39.13
N ALA A 21 0.46 18.47 40.32
CA ALA A 21 0.74 19.88 40.56
C ALA A 21 2.18 20.29 40.20
N ALA A 22 3.06 19.32 39.90
CA ALA A 22 4.43 19.56 39.51
C ALA A 22 4.51 20.22 38.12
N PRO A 23 5.61 20.95 37.83
CA PRO A 23 5.83 21.51 36.51
C PRO A 23 5.97 20.42 35.45
N VAL A 24 5.71 20.73 34.18
CA VAL A 24 5.86 19.77 33.07
C VAL A 24 7.29 19.22 32.92
N SER A 25 8.31 19.95 33.41
CA SER A 25 9.70 19.48 33.48
C SER A 25 9.92 18.33 34.47
N ALA A 26 8.94 18.03 35.34
CA ALA A 26 8.98 16.86 36.21
C ALA A 26 8.79 15.54 35.44
N LEU A 27 8.30 15.60 34.19
CA LEU A 27 8.17 14.45 33.33
C LEU A 27 9.52 14.15 32.68
N LYS A 28 9.91 12.88 32.70
CA LYS A 28 11.18 12.44 32.12
C LYS A 28 11.20 12.74 30.62
N GLY A 29 12.24 13.43 30.17
CA GLY A 29 12.45 13.79 28.77
C GLY A 29 11.96 15.18 28.39
N VAL A 30 11.32 15.92 29.30
CA VAL A 30 10.97 17.34 29.08
C VAL A 30 12.10 18.22 29.57
N SER A 31 12.80 18.90 28.66
CA SER A 31 13.85 19.86 29.04
C SER A 31 13.23 21.19 29.51
N ALA A 32 14.04 22.04 30.15
CA ALA A 32 13.62 23.39 30.54
C ALA A 32 13.23 24.26 29.31
N ALA A 33 13.87 24.02 28.16
CA ALA A 33 13.53 24.70 26.91
C ALA A 33 12.15 24.28 26.40
N ASP A 34 11.84 22.99 26.46
CA ASP A 34 10.53 22.44 26.04
C ASP A 34 9.42 22.90 26.97
N ALA A 35 9.67 22.90 28.29
CA ALA A 35 8.73 23.44 29.27
C ALA A 35 8.38 24.91 28.99
N LYS A 36 9.37 25.72 28.60
CA LYS A 36 9.15 27.12 28.20
C LYS A 36 8.39 27.23 26.88
N ALA A 37 8.63 26.34 25.92
CA ALA A 37 7.90 26.29 24.66
C ALA A 37 6.43 25.93 24.89
N LEU A 38 6.14 24.94 25.74
CA LEU A 38 4.78 24.56 26.12
C LEU A 38 4.04 25.70 26.81
N ALA A 39 4.70 26.39 27.75
CA ALA A 39 4.14 27.56 28.41
C ALA A 39 3.84 28.68 27.41
N LYS A 40 4.74 28.94 26.45
CA LYS A 40 4.55 29.99 25.45
C LYS A 40 3.44 29.66 24.44
N ALA A 41 3.34 28.41 24.00
CA ALA A 41 2.44 28.00 22.93
C ALA A 41 1.01 27.73 23.45
N PHE A 42 0.89 27.10 24.62
CA PHE A 42 -0.37 26.56 25.13
C PHE A 42 -0.74 27.10 26.51
N ASN A 43 0.08 27.98 27.10
CA ASN A 43 -0.09 28.46 28.48
C ASN A 43 -0.18 27.32 29.50
N VAL A 44 0.60 26.26 29.27
CA VAL A 44 0.68 25.06 30.12
C VAL A 44 1.97 25.08 30.92
N SER A 45 1.86 24.99 32.24
CA SER A 45 2.98 25.01 33.17
C SER A 45 3.06 23.76 34.05
N THR A 46 1.92 23.14 34.38
CA THR A 46 1.84 21.96 35.25
C THR A 46 1.46 20.70 34.48
N VAL A 47 1.77 19.53 35.06
CA VAL A 47 1.38 18.22 34.50
C VAL A 47 -0.14 18.11 34.36
N ARG A 48 -0.90 18.63 35.34
CA ARG A 48 -2.37 18.66 35.27
C ARG A 48 -2.87 19.52 34.12
N GLU A 49 -2.32 20.71 33.93
CA GLU A 49 -2.72 21.58 32.82
C GLU A 49 -2.43 20.92 31.47
N LEU A 50 -1.30 20.23 31.33
CA LEU A 50 -0.97 19.48 30.14
C LEU A 50 -2.01 18.37 29.86
N ALA A 51 -2.41 17.64 30.89
CA ALA A 51 -3.40 16.57 30.78
C ALA A 51 -4.82 17.10 30.47
N GLU A 52 -5.17 18.28 30.96
CA GLU A 52 -6.48 18.89 30.75
C GLU A 52 -6.61 19.66 29.42
N LEU A 53 -5.52 19.85 28.68
CA LEU A 53 -5.51 20.54 27.40
C LEU A 53 -6.38 19.81 26.37
N ASP A 54 -7.32 20.50 25.74
CA ASP A 54 -8.28 19.92 24.80
C ASP A 54 -7.60 19.21 23.62
N PHE A 55 -6.49 19.75 23.12
CA PHE A 55 -5.69 19.11 22.06
C PHE A 55 -5.19 17.72 22.46
N VAL A 56 -4.78 17.54 23.72
CA VAL A 56 -4.30 16.25 24.24
C VAL A 56 -5.48 15.28 24.35
N LYS A 57 -6.63 15.76 24.83
CA LYS A 57 -7.86 14.94 24.90
C LYS A 57 -8.33 14.50 23.52
N TRP A 58 -8.34 15.40 22.53
CA TRP A 58 -8.69 15.07 21.15
C TRP A 58 -7.69 14.11 20.55
N ALA A 59 -6.37 14.30 20.74
CA ALA A 59 -5.36 13.39 20.23
C ALA A 59 -5.51 11.98 20.81
N GLN A 60 -5.76 11.85 22.12
CA GLN A 60 -6.03 10.57 22.77
C GLN A 60 -7.30 9.92 22.21
N ALA A 61 -8.39 10.70 22.09
CA ALA A 61 -9.65 10.20 21.55
C ALA A 61 -9.52 9.72 20.09
N ILE A 62 -8.84 10.49 19.24
CA ILE A 62 -8.59 10.12 17.84
C ILE A 62 -7.79 8.82 17.76
N THR A 63 -6.74 8.67 18.58
CA THR A 63 -5.92 7.45 18.57
C THR A 63 -6.74 6.23 18.97
N ILE A 64 -7.56 6.35 20.02
CA ILE A 64 -8.45 5.27 20.47
C ILE A 64 -9.47 4.92 19.38
N LEU A 65 -10.05 5.93 18.73
CA LEU A 65 -11.03 5.69 17.67
C LEU A 65 -10.40 5.11 16.41
N ALA A 66 -9.16 5.44 16.09
CA ALA A 66 -8.43 4.85 14.96
C ALA A 66 -8.24 3.34 15.14
N ASP A 67 -7.95 2.86 16.37
CA ASP A 67 -7.84 1.42 16.66
C ASP A 67 -9.18 0.67 16.48
N HIS A 68 -10.29 1.38 16.55
CA HIS A 68 -11.64 0.85 16.38
C HIS A 68 -12.29 1.25 15.04
N GLU A 69 -11.56 1.96 14.18
CA GLU A 69 -12.07 2.45 12.91
C GLU A 69 -12.51 1.26 12.04
N GLN A 70 -13.77 1.29 11.61
CA GLN A 70 -14.32 0.28 10.70
C GLN A 70 -14.00 0.67 9.26
N GLU A 71 -13.87 -0.33 8.41
CA GLU A 71 -13.64 -0.12 6.99
C GLU A 71 -14.72 0.77 6.38
N THR A 72 -14.28 1.72 5.57
CA THR A 72 -15.21 2.57 4.83
C THR A 72 -16.00 1.73 3.82
N PRO A 73 -17.22 2.13 3.44
CA PRO A 73 -17.98 1.44 2.40
C PRO A 73 -17.22 1.28 1.08
N ALA A 74 -16.32 2.21 0.76
CA ALA A 74 -15.46 2.13 -0.42
C ALA A 74 -14.37 1.06 -0.29
N GLN A 75 -13.80 0.88 0.90
CA GLN A 75 -12.83 -0.19 1.17
C GLN A 75 -13.51 -1.55 1.13
N ILE A 76 -14.67 -1.68 1.78
CA ILE A 76 -15.48 -2.91 1.74
C ILE A 76 -15.82 -3.26 0.29
N ALA A 77 -16.36 -2.31 -0.48
CA ALA A 77 -16.70 -2.55 -1.88
C ALA A 77 -15.47 -2.94 -2.71
N LYS A 78 -14.30 -2.35 -2.44
CA LYS A 78 -13.06 -2.71 -3.12
C LYS A 78 -12.61 -4.13 -2.77
N GLU A 79 -12.68 -4.53 -1.51
CA GLU A 79 -12.35 -5.89 -1.06
C GLU A 79 -13.31 -6.91 -1.70
N THR A 80 -14.62 -6.65 -1.63
CA THR A 80 -15.63 -7.52 -2.25
C THR A 80 -15.39 -7.72 -3.76
N LEU A 81 -15.05 -6.64 -4.48
CA LEU A 81 -14.74 -6.73 -5.91
C LEU A 81 -13.46 -7.55 -6.19
N LEU A 82 -12.47 -7.50 -5.29
CA LEU A 82 -11.26 -8.31 -5.43
C LEU A 82 -11.58 -9.80 -5.20
N ASP A 83 -12.39 -10.11 -4.19
CA ASP A 83 -12.83 -11.48 -3.92
C ASP A 83 -13.64 -12.05 -5.10
N GLU A 84 -14.63 -11.32 -5.59
CA GLU A 84 -15.44 -11.71 -6.75
C GLU A 84 -14.59 -11.93 -8.02
N ALA A 85 -13.60 -11.06 -8.26
CA ALA A 85 -12.70 -11.18 -9.41
C ALA A 85 -11.81 -12.43 -9.33
N VAL A 86 -11.36 -12.79 -8.13
CA VAL A 86 -10.57 -14.02 -7.89
C VAL A 86 -11.42 -15.26 -8.16
N GLU A 87 -12.66 -15.29 -7.66
CA GLU A 87 -13.59 -16.41 -7.88
C GLU A 87 -13.89 -16.63 -9.38
N MET A 88 -14.08 -15.56 -10.16
CA MET A 88 -14.36 -15.67 -11.59
C MET A 88 -13.13 -16.04 -12.43
N THR A 89 -11.91 -15.76 -11.96
CA THR A 89 -10.67 -16.05 -12.70
C THR A 89 -10.21 -17.51 -12.49
N PHE A 90 -10.56 -18.14 -11.37
CA PHE A 90 -10.13 -19.52 -11.05
C PHE A 90 -11.26 -20.49 -10.60
N PRO A 91 -12.30 -20.74 -11.41
CA PRO A 91 -13.39 -21.66 -11.03
C PRO A 91 -12.96 -23.12 -10.85
N ALA A 92 -11.81 -23.51 -11.40
CA ALA A 92 -11.29 -24.87 -11.43
C ALA A 92 -9.78 -24.89 -11.12
N SER A 93 -9.38 -24.24 -10.02
CA SER A 93 -7.99 -24.25 -9.52
C SER A 93 -7.60 -25.55 -8.81
N ASP A 94 -8.29 -26.66 -9.10
CA ASP A 94 -7.60 -27.94 -9.06
C ASP A 94 -6.52 -27.89 -10.15
N PRO A 95 -5.23 -28.13 -9.83
CA PRO A 95 -4.28 -28.37 -10.90
C PRO A 95 -4.90 -29.49 -11.73
N ILE A 96 -5.16 -29.23 -13.02
CA ILE A 96 -5.37 -30.31 -13.98
C ILE A 96 -4.19 -31.23 -13.70
N SER A 97 -4.43 -32.43 -13.18
CA SER A 97 -3.41 -33.45 -13.10
C SER A 97 -3.09 -33.77 -14.55
N VAL A 98 -2.20 -32.97 -15.12
CA VAL A 98 -1.47 -33.31 -16.32
C VAL A 98 -0.65 -34.51 -15.89
N ASP A 99 -1.24 -35.69 -16.01
CA ASP A 99 -0.47 -36.87 -16.35
C ASP A 99 0.50 -36.39 -17.42
N ALA A 100 1.81 -36.51 -17.14
CA ALA A 100 2.89 -36.01 -17.97
C ALA A 100 3.03 -36.82 -19.28
N GLY A 101 1.90 -37.08 -19.95
CA GLY A 101 1.78 -37.70 -21.26
C GLY A 101 1.87 -36.69 -22.41
N ILE A 102 2.42 -35.49 -22.17
CA ILE A 102 2.81 -34.59 -23.25
C ILE A 102 4.00 -35.27 -23.96
N THR A 103 3.71 -35.93 -25.08
CA THR A 103 4.74 -36.57 -25.90
C THR A 103 5.73 -35.50 -26.37
N ARG A 104 6.95 -35.55 -25.84
CA ARG A 104 8.06 -34.71 -26.26
C ARG A 104 8.26 -34.88 -27.76
N ILE A 105 8.10 -33.81 -28.52
CA ILE A 105 8.33 -33.81 -29.97
C ILE A 105 9.85 -33.92 -30.18
N GLU A 106 10.34 -35.12 -30.48
CA GLU A 106 11.77 -35.38 -30.74
C GLU A 106 12.18 -35.05 -32.17
N VAL A 107 11.22 -35.03 -33.09
CA VAL A 107 11.43 -34.75 -34.52
C VAL A 107 10.55 -33.58 -34.91
N ALA A 108 11.17 -32.52 -35.45
CA ALA A 108 10.44 -31.36 -35.93
C ALA A 108 9.41 -31.79 -36.99
N PRO A 109 8.13 -31.38 -36.87
CA PRO A 109 7.13 -31.69 -37.88
C PRO A 109 7.52 -31.04 -39.21
N GLU A 110 7.20 -31.69 -40.32
CA GLU A 110 7.30 -31.05 -41.64
C GLU A 110 6.43 -29.79 -41.64
N MET A 111 7.07 -28.63 -41.78
CA MET A 111 6.38 -27.37 -41.99
C MET A 111 6.11 -27.22 -43.49
N VAL A 112 4.84 -27.03 -43.85
CA VAL A 112 4.46 -26.52 -45.17
C VAL A 112 4.97 -25.10 -45.33
N ASP A 113 5.45 -24.76 -46.53
CA ASP A 113 5.96 -23.42 -46.82
C ASP A 113 4.84 -22.39 -46.69
N ALA A 114 4.90 -21.59 -45.62
CA ALA A 114 3.93 -20.56 -45.27
C ALA A 114 3.71 -19.54 -46.40
N HIS A 115 4.69 -19.39 -47.30
CA HIS A 115 4.55 -18.55 -48.49
C HIS A 115 3.36 -18.98 -49.35
N SER A 116 3.11 -20.28 -49.46
CA SER A 116 2.07 -20.87 -50.31
C SER A 116 0.80 -21.27 -49.56
N ASP A 117 0.87 -21.41 -48.23
CA ASP A 117 -0.18 -22.06 -47.42
C ASP A 117 -1.33 -21.12 -46.99
N HIS A 118 -1.28 -19.84 -47.36
CA HIS A 118 -2.38 -18.92 -47.10
C HIS A 118 -3.27 -18.76 -48.34
N GLN A 119 -4.59 -18.71 -48.13
CA GLN A 119 -5.61 -18.67 -49.19
C GLN A 119 -5.47 -17.51 -50.20
N HIS A 120 -4.60 -16.53 -49.91
CA HIS A 120 -4.42 -15.32 -50.69
C HIS A 120 -2.98 -15.15 -51.25
N ALA A 121 -2.14 -16.19 -51.20
CA ALA A 121 -0.73 -16.14 -51.62
C ALA A 121 -0.52 -15.50 -53.00
N GLY A 122 -1.26 -15.95 -54.01
CA GLY A 122 -1.14 -15.38 -55.36
C GLY A 122 -1.53 -13.90 -55.47
N LYS A 123 -2.41 -13.39 -54.60
CA LYS A 123 -2.76 -11.96 -54.59
C LYS A 123 -1.64 -11.10 -54.01
N VAL A 124 -0.86 -11.64 -53.07
CA VAL A 124 0.28 -10.94 -52.46
C VAL A 124 1.42 -10.84 -53.45
N GLU A 125 1.73 -11.93 -54.17
CA GLU A 125 2.71 -11.92 -55.27
C GLU A 125 2.33 -10.90 -56.34
N GLN A 126 1.09 -10.95 -56.84
CA GLN A 126 0.60 -10.01 -57.85
C GLN A 126 0.67 -8.55 -57.39
N SER A 127 0.32 -8.27 -56.13
CA SER A 127 0.41 -6.91 -55.58
C SER A 127 1.85 -6.42 -55.44
N THR A 128 2.78 -7.33 -55.16
CA THR A 128 4.21 -7.02 -55.02
C THR A 128 4.84 -6.73 -56.38
N GLU A 129 4.48 -7.50 -57.42
CA GLU A 129 4.90 -7.26 -58.80
C GLU A 129 4.32 -5.95 -59.35
N GLU A 130 3.04 -5.67 -59.11
CA GLU A 130 2.42 -4.40 -59.50
C GLU A 130 3.05 -3.20 -58.78
N GLY A 131 3.42 -3.37 -57.50
CA GLY A 131 4.15 -2.37 -56.72
C GLY A 131 5.54 -2.09 -57.30
N ALA A 132 6.32 -3.13 -57.59
CA ALA A 132 7.64 -3.02 -58.19
C ALA A 132 7.57 -2.38 -59.60
N ALA A 133 6.58 -2.75 -60.41
CA ALA A 133 6.37 -2.16 -61.73
C ALA A 133 6.02 -0.66 -61.64
N LYS A 134 5.16 -0.26 -60.69
CA LYS A 134 4.85 1.15 -60.44
C LYS A 134 6.05 1.94 -59.93
N GLU A 135 6.88 1.35 -59.10
CA GLU A 135 8.10 1.99 -58.58
C GLU A 135 9.13 2.21 -59.71
N THR A 136 9.32 1.22 -60.59
CA THR A 136 10.19 1.38 -61.78
C THR A 136 9.64 2.38 -62.80
N ALA A 137 8.32 2.49 -62.94
CA ALA A 137 7.67 3.47 -63.82
C ALA A 137 7.69 4.91 -63.24
N ALA A 138 7.76 5.06 -61.91
CA ALA A 138 7.90 6.34 -61.23
C ALA A 138 9.35 6.85 -61.18
N ALA A 139 10.33 6.00 -61.50
CA ALA A 139 11.75 6.32 -61.54
C ALA A 139 12.26 6.76 -62.94
N HIS A 140 11.37 6.89 -63.93
CA HIS A 140 11.62 7.41 -65.28
C HIS A 140 10.83 8.70 -65.54
#